data_AF-A0A0G1V4K8-F1
#
_entry.id   AF-A0A0G1V4K8-F1
#
_cell.length_a   1.000
_cell.length_b   1.000
_cell.length_c   1.000
_cell.angle_alpha   90.00
_cell.angle_beta   90.00
_cell.angle_gamma   90.00
#
_symmetry.space_group_name_H-M   'P 1'
#
loop_
_entity.id
_entity.type
_entity.pdbx_description
1 polymer ?
#
loop_
_entity_poly.entity_id
_entity_poly.type
_entity_poly.pdbx_seq_one_letter_code
_entity_poly.pdbx_strand_id
1 'polypeptide(L)'
;MKKLLAALLIIVFSALTVLTVAIQSARSILLDAELLKQELRDAKVYDLAVDLTIEELQKNSDAFEDVVPLLGAEEITSAFRSVISPSTIQTQTEAAIDQIYTWFTSSADIRDSKIVFSLGEVKSRAGSIAMTLLQKKFNSLPTCTPGELAQSSVSDILDRGTCRPPDVILTDLIQEADVTTALQELPDQIDVIELISQSADKGGEGESNTQGVSQADETFQMLNSTRDRINQGIVALKTLTIILLLVWLLIAALSTGSARAFFAWTGVPLLLAGITLIVPSVFLIQDVSTRLDALFIGGELPEAAKVLVSKIANDIITLIFSSVRTKGIMLGSIGFFFLMVSLFIPPPKQSKKKDAVPQIQKISLHEKLGITDNLSKRPDKPEKTT
;
A
#
# COMPACT_ATOMS: atom_id res chain seq x y z
N MET A 1 -19.40 17.41 37.15
CA MET A 1 -18.39 17.86 36.16
C MET A 1 -17.34 16.81 35.84
N LYS A 2 -16.51 16.30 36.79
CA LYS A 2 -15.44 15.32 36.49
C LYS A 2 -15.87 14.09 35.66
N LYS A 3 -17.03 13.49 35.96
CA LYS A 3 -17.56 12.33 35.21
C LYS A 3 -17.92 12.65 33.75
N LEU A 4 -18.43 13.85 33.51
CA LEU A 4 -18.79 14.30 32.16
C LEU A 4 -17.52 14.52 31.33
N LEU A 5 -16.49 15.15 31.91
CA LEU A 5 -15.18 15.31 31.28
C LEU A 5 -14.54 13.96 30.96
N ALA A 6 -14.58 13.00 31.89
CA ALA A 6 -14.05 11.66 31.64
C ALA A 6 -14.81 10.92 30.53
N ALA A 7 -16.15 11.05 30.47
CA ALA A 7 -16.95 10.47 29.39
C ALA A 7 -16.61 11.08 28.03
N LEU A 8 -16.44 12.40 27.95
CA LEU A 8 -16.00 13.09 26.73
C LEU A 8 -14.61 12.59 26.28
N LEU A 9 -13.66 12.51 27.21
CA LEU A 9 -12.30 12.01 26.93
C LEU A 9 -12.31 10.56 26.45
N ILE A 10 -13.19 9.71 26.95
CA ILE A 10 -13.35 8.31 26.47
C ILE A 10 -13.78 8.27 25.01
N ILE A 11 -14.75 9.10 24.60
CA ILE A 11 -15.24 9.13 23.21
C ILE A 11 -14.11 9.57 22.28
N VAL A 12 -13.43 10.67 22.63
CA VAL A 12 -12.30 11.20 21.84
C VAL A 12 -11.16 10.19 21.78
N PHE A 13 -10.77 9.59 22.92
CA PHE A 13 -9.73 8.57 22.98
C PHE A 13 -10.08 7.35 22.11
N SER A 14 -11.32 6.87 22.17
CA SER A 14 -11.75 5.69 21.40
C SER A 14 -11.69 5.96 19.90
N ALA A 15 -12.21 7.10 19.45
CA ALA A 15 -12.17 7.51 18.05
C ALA A 15 -10.72 7.68 17.52
N LEU A 16 -9.86 8.36 18.29
CA LEU A 16 -8.46 8.55 17.91
C LEU A 16 -7.66 7.24 17.93
N THR A 17 -7.97 6.34 18.86
CA THR A 17 -7.34 5.00 18.92
C THR A 17 -7.71 4.18 17.68
N VAL A 18 -8.98 4.19 17.28
CA VAL A 18 -9.44 3.51 16.05
C VAL A 18 -8.65 4.01 14.84
N LEU A 19 -8.57 5.33 14.68
CA LEU A 19 -7.88 5.96 13.56
C LEU A 19 -6.37 5.63 13.57
N THR A 20 -5.74 5.72 14.75
CA THR A 20 -4.30 5.45 14.90
C THR A 20 -3.97 4.00 14.59
N VAL A 21 -4.75 3.05 15.10
CA VAL A 21 -4.55 1.62 14.84
C VAL A 21 -4.80 1.29 13.37
N ALA A 22 -5.80 1.90 12.73
CA ALA A 22 -6.07 1.70 11.30
C ALA A 22 -4.90 2.20 10.44
N ILE A 23 -4.45 3.46 10.65
CA ILE A 23 -3.32 4.04 9.91
C ILE A 23 -2.03 3.25 10.17
N GLN A 24 -1.77 2.84 11.41
CA GLN A 24 -0.57 2.07 11.73
C GLN A 24 -0.58 0.69 11.08
N SER A 25 -1.75 0.05 10.96
CA SER A 25 -1.88 -1.25 10.31
C SER A 25 -1.73 -1.13 8.78
N ALA A 26 -2.35 -0.11 8.18
CA ALA A 26 -2.13 0.21 6.77
C ALA A 26 -0.65 0.46 6.50
N ARG A 27 0.01 1.27 7.33
CA ARG A 27 1.44 1.54 7.22
C ARG A 27 2.29 0.27 7.30
N SER A 28 2.05 -0.60 8.28
CA SER A 28 2.88 -1.81 8.45
C SER A 28 2.77 -2.79 7.29
N ILE A 29 1.70 -2.72 6.51
CA ILE A 29 1.46 -3.63 5.38
C ILE A 29 1.89 -2.96 4.07
N LEU A 30 1.49 -1.72 3.83
CA LEU A 30 1.85 -0.97 2.62
C LEU A 30 3.34 -0.67 2.54
N LEU A 31 4.01 -0.47 3.68
CA LEU A 31 5.45 -0.20 3.74
C LEU A 31 6.30 -1.46 4.00
N ASP A 32 5.73 -2.65 3.80
CA ASP A 32 6.47 -3.92 3.84
C ASP A 32 6.69 -4.43 2.41
N ALA A 33 7.92 -4.28 1.92
CA ALA A 33 8.31 -4.74 0.59
C ALA A 33 8.16 -6.25 0.43
N GLU A 34 8.49 -7.03 1.47
CA GLU A 34 8.44 -8.48 1.41
C GLU A 34 7.00 -9.00 1.31
N LEU A 35 6.08 -8.34 2.01
CA LEU A 35 4.66 -8.64 1.87
C LEU A 35 4.18 -8.41 0.43
N LEU A 36 4.52 -7.27 -0.18
CA LEU A 36 4.17 -7.01 -1.58
C LEU A 36 4.76 -8.06 -2.52
N LYS A 37 6.06 -8.38 -2.40
CA LYS A 37 6.70 -9.43 -3.22
C LYS A 37 6.04 -10.79 -3.02
N GLN A 38 5.66 -11.13 -1.78
CA GLN A 38 4.95 -12.37 -1.49
C GLN A 38 3.59 -12.42 -2.20
N GLU A 39 2.80 -11.35 -2.12
CA GLU A 39 1.51 -11.29 -2.81
C GLU A 39 1.67 -11.39 -4.34
N LEU A 40 2.73 -10.80 -4.92
CA LEU A 40 3.02 -10.94 -6.35
C LEU A 40 3.35 -12.39 -6.74
N ARG A 41 4.14 -13.10 -5.91
CA ARG A 41 4.44 -14.54 -6.08
C ARG A 41 3.19 -15.39 -5.96
N ASP A 42 2.42 -15.21 -4.90
CA ASP A 42 1.21 -15.99 -4.60
C ASP A 42 0.12 -15.75 -5.67
N ALA A 43 0.05 -14.53 -6.21
CA ALA A 43 -0.83 -14.20 -7.32
C ALA A 43 -0.33 -14.66 -8.70
N LYS A 44 0.87 -15.24 -8.80
CA LYS A 44 1.52 -15.67 -10.06
C LYS A 44 1.60 -14.55 -11.10
N VAL A 45 1.87 -13.34 -10.63
CA VAL A 45 1.97 -12.13 -11.48
C VAL A 45 3.03 -12.30 -12.56
N TYR A 46 4.14 -12.95 -12.23
CA TYR A 46 5.26 -13.10 -13.13
C TYR A 46 4.97 -14.04 -14.29
N ASP A 47 4.22 -15.12 -14.04
CA ASP A 47 3.75 -16.02 -15.11
C ASP A 47 2.81 -15.28 -16.06
N LEU A 48 1.84 -14.54 -15.49
CA LEU A 48 0.88 -13.75 -16.26
C LEU A 48 1.56 -12.64 -17.08
N ALA A 49 2.56 -11.96 -16.51
CA ALA A 49 3.29 -10.91 -17.20
C ALA A 49 4.00 -11.46 -18.45
N VAL A 50 4.58 -12.65 -18.36
CA VAL A 50 5.21 -13.32 -19.52
C VAL A 50 4.15 -13.67 -20.57
N ASP A 51 3.02 -14.25 -20.15
CA ASP A 51 1.95 -14.63 -21.08
C ASP A 51 1.32 -13.42 -21.78
N LEU A 52 1.11 -12.30 -21.08
CA LEU A 52 0.60 -11.07 -21.68
C LEU A 52 1.58 -10.45 -22.68
N THR A 53 2.87 -10.48 -22.34
CA THR A 53 3.91 -9.97 -23.26
C THR A 53 3.92 -10.81 -24.53
N ILE A 54 3.73 -12.12 -24.42
CA ILE A 54 3.64 -13.04 -25.57
C ILE A 54 2.38 -12.81 -26.38
N GLU A 55 1.23 -12.63 -25.74
CA GLU A 55 -0.02 -12.31 -26.43
C GLU A 55 0.14 -11.02 -27.26
N GLU A 56 0.79 -10.01 -26.68
CA GLU A 56 1.06 -8.75 -27.39
C GLU A 56 2.09 -8.91 -28.52
N LEU A 57 3.13 -9.72 -28.31
CA LEU A 57 4.07 -10.12 -29.37
C LEU A 57 3.38 -10.82 -30.53
N GLN A 58 2.41 -11.70 -30.25
CA GLN A 58 1.64 -12.41 -31.26
C GLN A 58 0.67 -11.49 -32.01
N LYS A 59 0.06 -10.52 -31.33
CA LYS A 59 -0.76 -9.50 -32.00
C LYS A 59 0.05 -8.62 -32.94
N ASN A 60 1.32 -8.41 -32.63
CA ASN A 60 2.25 -7.62 -33.42
C ASN A 60 3.21 -8.48 -34.24
N SER A 61 2.90 -9.77 -34.48
CA SER A 61 3.83 -10.70 -35.13
C SER A 61 4.22 -10.27 -36.53
N ASP A 62 3.32 -9.61 -37.25
CA ASP A 62 3.56 -9.13 -38.61
C ASP A 62 4.76 -8.17 -38.66
N ALA A 63 4.96 -7.34 -37.63
CA ALA A 63 6.12 -6.45 -37.53
C ALA A 63 7.44 -7.21 -37.30
N PHE A 64 7.39 -8.42 -36.75
CA PHE A 64 8.57 -9.27 -36.56
C PHE A 64 8.91 -10.11 -37.78
N GLU A 65 7.91 -10.51 -38.58
CA GLU A 65 8.15 -11.22 -39.85
C GLU A 65 8.95 -10.36 -40.83
N ASP A 66 8.74 -9.04 -40.82
CA ASP A 66 9.50 -8.09 -41.64
C ASP A 66 10.97 -7.95 -41.18
N VAL A 67 11.26 -8.17 -39.90
CA VAL A 67 12.61 -8.00 -39.32
C VAL A 67 13.40 -9.31 -39.35
N VAL A 68 12.74 -10.45 -39.14
CA VAL A 68 13.39 -11.77 -39.10
C VAL A 68 12.57 -12.78 -39.92
N PRO A 69 12.59 -12.68 -41.26
CA PRO A 69 11.77 -13.50 -42.16
C PRO A 69 12.08 -15.00 -42.09
N LEU A 70 13.21 -15.37 -41.49
CA LEU A 70 13.63 -16.76 -41.30
C LEU A 70 12.87 -17.48 -40.17
N LEU A 71 12.40 -16.76 -39.16
CA LEU A 71 11.78 -17.33 -37.96
C LEU A 71 10.28 -17.11 -37.98
N GLY A 72 9.50 -18.20 -37.85
CA GLY A 72 8.06 -18.08 -37.74
C GLY A 72 7.62 -17.53 -36.38
N ALA A 73 6.43 -16.94 -36.30
CA ALA A 73 5.86 -16.38 -35.07
C ALA A 73 5.88 -17.35 -33.87
N GLU A 74 5.65 -18.65 -34.09
CA GLU A 74 5.73 -19.69 -33.05
C GLU A 74 7.17 -19.89 -32.54
N GLU A 75 8.17 -19.87 -33.44
CA GLU A 75 9.58 -20.01 -33.10
C GLU A 75 10.05 -18.79 -32.29
N ILE A 76 9.64 -17.58 -32.69
CA ILE A 76 9.92 -16.32 -31.97
C ILE A 76 9.27 -16.35 -30.59
N THR A 77 8.00 -16.75 -30.50
CA THR A 77 7.29 -16.88 -29.22
C THR A 77 8.00 -17.87 -28.28
N SER A 78 8.42 -19.02 -28.81
CA SER A 78 9.16 -20.02 -28.03
C SER A 78 10.54 -19.52 -27.61
N ALA A 79 11.22 -18.75 -28.48
CA ALA A 79 12.48 -18.10 -28.17
C ALA A 79 12.29 -17.12 -27.01
N PHE A 80 11.28 -16.26 -27.13
CA PHE A 80 10.96 -15.24 -26.15
C PHE A 80 10.66 -15.84 -24.77
N ARG A 81 9.84 -16.90 -24.70
CA ARG A 81 9.60 -17.66 -23.46
C ARG A 81 10.87 -18.20 -22.81
N SER A 82 11.84 -18.58 -23.63
CA SER A 82 13.11 -19.15 -23.15
C SER A 82 14.07 -18.05 -22.66
N VAL A 83 13.98 -16.86 -23.23
CA VAL A 83 14.77 -15.68 -22.84
C VAL A 83 14.18 -15.02 -21.60
N ILE A 84 12.89 -14.69 -21.64
CA ILE A 84 12.17 -14.01 -20.57
C ILE A 84 11.35 -15.03 -19.79
N SER A 85 12.03 -15.63 -18.81
CA SER A 85 11.39 -16.56 -17.87
C SER A 85 10.63 -15.81 -16.76
N PRO A 86 9.59 -16.43 -16.15
CA PRO A 86 8.93 -15.85 -14.98
C PRO A 86 9.90 -15.51 -13.85
N SER A 87 10.95 -16.32 -13.63
CA SER A 87 12.00 -16.03 -12.64
C SER A 87 12.83 -14.78 -12.95
N THR A 88 13.04 -14.49 -14.24
CA THR A 88 13.75 -13.28 -14.66
C THR A 88 12.90 -12.04 -14.37
N ILE A 89 11.63 -12.06 -14.79
CA ILE A 89 10.69 -10.98 -14.48
C ILE A 89 10.57 -10.80 -12.97
N GLN A 90 10.42 -11.89 -12.22
CA GLN A 90 10.38 -11.86 -10.76
C GLN A 90 11.62 -11.16 -10.18
N THR A 91 12.82 -11.61 -10.54
CA THR A 91 14.06 -11.04 -9.99
C THR A 91 14.17 -9.54 -10.28
N GLN A 92 13.84 -9.12 -11.50
CA GLN A 92 13.90 -7.70 -11.88
C GLN A 92 12.82 -6.87 -11.20
N THR A 93 11.58 -7.36 -11.15
CA THR A 93 10.47 -6.67 -10.49
C THR A 93 10.72 -6.56 -8.98
N GLU A 94 11.15 -7.63 -8.31
CA GLU A 94 11.46 -7.60 -6.88
C GLU A 94 12.64 -6.66 -6.57
N ALA A 95 13.68 -6.64 -7.42
CA ALA A 95 14.78 -5.69 -7.28
C ALA A 95 14.33 -4.24 -7.50
N ALA A 96 13.41 -3.99 -8.43
CA ALA A 96 12.83 -2.66 -8.62
C ALA A 96 11.97 -2.23 -7.41
N ILE A 97 11.19 -3.16 -6.84
CA ILE A 97 10.44 -2.92 -5.59
C ILE A 97 11.41 -2.53 -4.47
N ASP A 98 12.51 -3.27 -4.29
CA ASP A 98 13.52 -2.94 -3.27
C ASP A 98 14.11 -1.54 -3.45
N GLN A 99 14.43 -1.17 -4.69
CA GLN A 99 14.94 0.16 -5.03
C GLN A 99 13.89 1.25 -4.73
N ILE A 100 12.62 1.03 -5.07
CA ILE A 100 11.51 1.95 -4.77
C ILE A 100 11.32 2.12 -3.26
N TYR A 101 11.31 1.02 -2.50
CA TYR A 101 11.14 1.08 -1.04
C TYR A 101 12.35 1.72 -0.36
N THR A 102 13.55 1.49 -0.88
CA THR A 102 14.77 2.17 -0.43
C THR A 102 14.66 3.67 -0.66
N TRP A 103 14.25 4.11 -1.86
CA TRP A 103 13.99 5.54 -2.13
C TRP A 103 12.93 6.11 -1.19
N PHE A 104 11.82 5.39 -1.01
CA PHE A 104 10.68 5.83 -0.21
C PHE A 104 11.05 6.08 1.27
N THR A 105 11.96 5.27 1.80
CA THR A 105 12.46 5.38 3.17
C THR A 105 13.70 6.27 3.31
N SER A 106 14.36 6.62 2.19
CA SER A 106 15.48 7.55 2.15
C SER A 106 15.04 9.02 2.16
N SER A 107 15.99 9.92 2.38
CA SER A 107 15.82 11.36 2.16
C SER A 107 16.28 11.83 0.78
N ALA A 108 16.75 10.93 -0.09
CA ALA A 108 17.29 11.26 -1.42
C ALA A 108 16.17 11.70 -2.37
N ASP A 109 16.46 12.50 -3.39
CA ASP A 109 15.47 12.79 -4.44
C ASP A 109 15.22 11.51 -5.28
N ILE A 110 14.02 11.34 -5.84
CA ILE A 110 13.75 10.27 -6.83
C ILE A 110 14.70 10.39 -8.03
N ARG A 111 15.11 11.60 -8.40
CA ARG A 111 16.06 11.86 -9.50
C ARG A 111 17.46 11.32 -9.21
N ASP A 112 17.83 11.26 -7.93
CA ASP A 112 19.10 10.69 -7.48
C ASP A 112 19.00 9.18 -7.25
N SER A 113 17.79 8.64 -7.30
CA SER A 113 17.51 7.22 -7.11
C SER A 113 17.64 6.50 -8.43
N LYS A 114 18.28 5.34 -8.38
CA LYS A 114 18.42 4.48 -9.55
C LYS A 114 17.39 3.37 -9.45
N ILE A 115 16.56 3.21 -10.48
CA ILE A 115 15.68 2.05 -10.62
C ILE A 115 16.18 1.27 -11.83
N VAL A 116 17.15 0.41 -11.57
CA VAL A 116 17.91 -0.30 -12.60
C VAL A 116 17.33 -1.69 -12.84
N PHE A 117 17.07 -1.98 -14.11
CA PHE A 117 16.77 -3.30 -14.62
C PHE A 117 18.02 -3.84 -15.30
N SER A 118 18.53 -4.98 -14.83
CA SER A 118 19.68 -5.62 -15.47
C SER A 118 19.22 -6.45 -16.66
N LEU A 119 19.70 -6.09 -17.84
CA LEU A 119 19.47 -6.84 -19.08
C LEU A 119 20.59 -7.82 -19.40
N GLY A 120 21.71 -7.81 -18.67
CA GLY A 120 22.87 -8.64 -18.98
C GLY A 120 22.55 -10.14 -19.12
N GLU A 121 21.74 -10.69 -18.20
CA GLU A 121 21.30 -12.09 -18.28
C GLU A 121 20.36 -12.33 -19.47
N VAL A 122 19.38 -11.43 -19.67
CA VAL A 122 18.41 -11.50 -20.77
C VAL A 122 19.13 -11.46 -22.12
N LYS A 123 20.06 -10.52 -22.29
CA LYS A 123 20.89 -10.34 -23.49
C LYS A 123 21.79 -11.55 -23.76
N SER A 124 22.44 -12.09 -22.73
CA SER A 124 23.26 -13.30 -22.86
C SER A 124 22.42 -14.52 -23.29
N ARG A 125 21.27 -14.74 -22.65
CA ARG A 125 20.33 -15.81 -23.02
C ARG A 125 19.77 -15.60 -24.42
N ALA A 126 19.33 -14.39 -24.75
CA ALA A 126 18.82 -14.02 -26.07
C ALA A 126 19.84 -14.34 -27.16
N GLY A 127 21.09 -13.93 -27.00
CA GLY A 127 22.16 -14.29 -27.93
C GLY A 127 22.28 -15.80 -28.12
N SER A 128 22.39 -16.57 -27.02
CA SER A 128 22.54 -18.03 -27.10
C SER A 128 21.35 -18.74 -27.79
N ILE A 129 20.13 -18.29 -27.51
CA ILE A 129 18.90 -18.88 -28.05
C ILE A 129 18.73 -18.49 -29.52
N ALA A 130 18.97 -17.23 -29.86
CA ALA A 130 18.94 -16.75 -31.24
C ALA A 130 19.94 -17.54 -32.11
N MET A 131 21.18 -17.72 -31.64
CA MET A 131 22.19 -18.53 -32.33
C MET A 131 21.72 -19.97 -32.58
N THR A 132 21.15 -20.60 -31.55
CA THR A 132 20.67 -21.98 -31.63
C THR A 132 19.50 -22.12 -32.62
N LEU A 133 18.57 -21.16 -32.61
CA LEU A 133 17.41 -21.16 -33.50
C LEU A 133 17.81 -20.87 -34.95
N LEU A 134 18.64 -19.86 -35.18
CA LEU A 134 19.19 -19.55 -36.50
C LEU A 134 19.95 -20.75 -37.05
N GLN A 135 20.77 -21.43 -36.24
CA GLN A 135 21.51 -22.61 -36.68
C GLN A 135 20.59 -23.77 -37.03
N LYS A 136 19.60 -24.04 -36.20
CA LYS A 136 18.60 -25.08 -36.47
C LYS A 136 17.84 -24.79 -37.76
N LYS A 137 17.39 -23.55 -37.93
CA LYS A 137 16.61 -23.13 -39.09
C LYS A 137 17.44 -23.14 -40.37
N PHE A 138 18.63 -22.54 -40.35
CA PHE A 138 19.58 -22.53 -41.46
C PHE A 138 19.91 -23.94 -41.93
N ASN A 139 20.17 -24.88 -41.01
CA ASN A 139 20.47 -26.27 -41.36
C ASN A 139 19.25 -27.06 -41.87
N SER A 140 18.03 -26.58 -41.62
CA SER A 140 16.82 -27.20 -42.14
C SER A 140 16.47 -26.76 -43.57
N LEU A 141 17.10 -25.68 -44.06
CA LEU A 141 16.85 -25.18 -45.41
C LEU A 141 17.49 -26.10 -46.48
N PRO A 142 16.82 -26.28 -47.62
CA PRO A 142 17.39 -27.02 -48.74
C PRO A 142 18.61 -26.30 -49.29
N THR A 143 19.56 -27.04 -49.87
CA THR A 143 20.76 -26.43 -50.45
C THR A 143 20.40 -25.65 -51.72
N CYS A 144 20.86 -24.40 -51.84
CA CYS A 144 20.57 -23.56 -53.00
C CYS A 144 21.11 -24.20 -54.28
N THR A 145 20.33 -24.15 -55.35
CA THR A 145 20.81 -24.56 -56.68
C THR A 145 21.73 -23.48 -57.26
N PRO A 146 22.69 -23.85 -58.14
CA PRO A 146 23.58 -22.87 -58.79
C PRO A 146 22.83 -21.78 -59.57
N GLY A 147 21.62 -22.08 -60.07
CA GLY A 147 20.79 -21.10 -60.78
C GLY A 147 20.20 -20.02 -59.87
N GLU A 148 19.84 -20.36 -58.63
CA GLU A 148 19.31 -19.41 -57.64
C GLU A 148 20.41 -18.48 -57.10
N LEU A 149 21.60 -19.03 -56.84
CA LEU A 149 22.80 -18.28 -56.44
C LEU A 149 23.25 -17.27 -57.50
N ALA A 150 22.97 -17.52 -58.79
CA ALA A 150 23.34 -16.62 -59.87
C ALA A 150 22.38 -15.42 -60.03
N GLN A 151 21.16 -15.50 -59.47
CA GLN A 151 20.10 -14.51 -59.67
C GLN A 151 19.81 -13.65 -58.44
N SER A 152 20.33 -14.01 -57.27
CA SER A 152 20.07 -13.31 -56.01
C SER A 152 21.36 -13.09 -55.24
N SER A 153 21.49 -11.93 -54.60
CA SER A 153 22.61 -11.70 -53.68
C SER A 153 22.48 -12.60 -52.45
N VAL A 154 23.60 -12.85 -51.75
CA VAL A 154 23.57 -13.62 -50.50
C VAL A 154 22.63 -12.97 -49.48
N SER A 155 22.58 -11.64 -49.42
CA SER A 155 21.62 -10.89 -48.60
C SER A 155 20.16 -11.16 -49.00
N ASP A 156 19.83 -11.09 -50.31
CA ASP A 156 18.45 -11.33 -50.76
C ASP A 156 17.96 -12.76 -50.45
N ILE A 157 18.87 -13.74 -50.51
CA ILE A 157 18.55 -15.15 -50.19
C ILE A 157 18.27 -15.32 -48.70
N LEU A 158 18.95 -14.57 -47.84
CA LEU A 158 18.76 -14.60 -46.39
C LEU A 158 17.51 -13.85 -45.95
N ASP A 159 17.26 -12.70 -46.56
CA ASP A 159 16.05 -11.92 -46.36
C ASP A 159 14.80 -12.70 -46.80
N ARG A 160 14.94 -13.64 -47.74
CA ARG A 160 13.82 -14.49 -48.18
C ARG A 160 13.79 -15.86 -47.52
N GLY A 161 14.88 -16.28 -46.88
CA GLY A 161 14.97 -17.55 -46.17
C GLY A 161 14.68 -18.81 -47.01
N THR A 162 14.93 -18.78 -48.33
CA THR A 162 14.45 -19.83 -49.24
C THR A 162 15.37 -21.05 -49.34
N CYS A 163 16.69 -20.86 -49.25
CA CYS A 163 17.67 -21.94 -49.37
C CYS A 163 18.99 -21.63 -48.66
N ARG A 164 19.80 -22.66 -48.40
CA ARG A 164 21.13 -22.60 -47.76
C ARG A 164 22.25 -22.69 -48.81
N PRO A 165 23.19 -21.73 -48.91
CA PRO A 165 24.37 -21.86 -49.76
C PRO A 165 25.26 -23.05 -49.34
N PRO A 166 25.84 -23.83 -50.28
CA PRO A 166 26.57 -25.06 -49.96
C PRO A 166 27.87 -24.84 -49.18
N ASP A 167 28.51 -23.68 -49.33
CA ASP A 167 29.86 -23.41 -48.78
C ASP A 167 29.87 -22.39 -47.64
N VAL A 168 28.71 -21.92 -47.17
CA VAL A 168 28.63 -20.87 -46.14
C VAL A 168 28.31 -21.46 -44.78
N ILE A 169 29.19 -21.20 -43.80
CA ILE A 169 29.00 -21.58 -42.41
C ILE A 169 28.21 -20.46 -41.73
N LEU A 170 27.20 -20.83 -40.94
CA LEU A 170 26.35 -19.86 -40.23
C LEU A 170 27.15 -18.83 -39.41
N THR A 171 28.28 -19.23 -38.82
CA THR A 171 29.12 -18.33 -38.01
C THR A 171 29.61 -17.12 -38.81
N ASP A 172 29.97 -17.33 -40.07
CA ASP A 172 30.49 -16.28 -40.95
C ASP A 172 29.36 -15.31 -41.30
N LEU A 173 28.17 -15.87 -41.52
CA LEU A 173 26.94 -15.13 -41.79
C LEU A 173 26.49 -14.25 -40.63
N ILE A 174 26.60 -14.77 -39.40
CA ILE A 174 26.19 -14.05 -38.20
C ILE A 174 27.17 -12.93 -37.89
N GLN A 175 28.45 -13.14 -38.18
CA GLN A 175 29.45 -12.09 -38.07
C GLN A 175 29.21 -10.96 -39.08
N GLU A 176 28.64 -11.27 -40.25
CA GLU A 176 28.30 -10.29 -41.28
C GLU A 176 26.92 -9.62 -41.06
N ALA A 177 25.95 -10.34 -40.50
CA ALA A 177 24.60 -9.83 -40.21
C ALA A 177 24.53 -8.93 -38.97
N ASP A 178 25.66 -8.66 -38.31
CA ASP A 178 25.81 -7.71 -37.21
C ASP A 178 24.87 -7.93 -36.01
N VAL A 179 24.27 -9.12 -35.89
CA VAL A 179 23.30 -9.46 -34.83
C VAL A 179 23.92 -9.33 -33.44
N THR A 180 25.21 -9.67 -33.33
CA THR A 180 25.96 -9.48 -32.09
C THR A 180 26.14 -8.01 -31.75
N THR A 181 26.29 -7.14 -32.73
CA THR A 181 26.44 -5.69 -32.54
C THR A 181 25.11 -5.07 -32.17
N ALA A 182 24.01 -5.43 -32.83
CA ALA A 182 22.67 -5.00 -32.45
C ALA A 182 22.32 -5.40 -30.99
N LEU A 183 22.70 -6.61 -30.57
CA LEU A 183 22.58 -7.01 -29.17
C LEU A 183 23.53 -6.22 -28.26
N GLN A 184 24.77 -5.95 -28.70
CA GLN A 184 25.76 -5.19 -27.92
C GLN A 184 25.36 -3.72 -27.73
N GLU A 185 24.67 -3.12 -28.70
CA GLU A 185 24.12 -1.76 -28.62
C GLU A 185 23.03 -1.63 -27.55
N LEU A 186 22.31 -2.72 -27.24
CA LEU A 186 21.40 -2.73 -26.11
C LEU A 186 22.20 -2.58 -24.80
N PRO A 187 21.86 -1.60 -23.95
CA PRO A 187 22.58 -1.40 -22.71
C PRO A 187 22.36 -2.59 -21.77
N ASP A 188 23.39 -2.97 -21.01
CA ASP A 188 23.30 -4.09 -20.06
C ASP A 188 22.41 -3.76 -18.85
N GLN A 189 22.07 -2.48 -18.68
CA GLN A 189 21.24 -1.94 -17.61
C GLN A 189 20.37 -0.82 -18.16
N ILE A 190 19.08 -0.82 -17.79
CA ILE A 190 18.17 0.30 -18.06
C ILE A 190 17.82 0.95 -16.73
N ASP A 191 18.12 2.25 -16.60
CA ASP A 191 17.61 3.07 -15.51
C ASP A 191 16.27 3.68 -15.92
N VAL A 192 15.19 3.29 -15.25
CA VAL A 192 13.83 3.76 -15.57
C VAL A 192 13.68 5.25 -15.31
N ILE A 193 14.37 5.80 -14.30
CA ILE A 193 14.29 7.23 -13.99
C ILE A 193 14.94 8.04 -15.11
N GLU A 194 16.08 7.57 -15.63
CA GLU A 194 16.74 8.17 -16.78
C GLU A 194 15.87 8.06 -18.04
N LEU A 195 15.27 6.90 -18.29
CA LEU A 195 14.41 6.68 -19.46
C LEU A 195 13.20 7.62 -19.46
N ILE A 196 12.53 7.79 -18.31
CA ILE A 196 11.41 8.73 -18.15
C ILE A 196 11.89 10.15 -18.42
N SER A 197 13.05 10.53 -17.88
CA SER A 197 13.63 11.87 -18.07
C SER A 197 13.97 12.14 -19.55
N GLN A 198 14.61 11.19 -20.23
CA GLN A 198 14.95 11.31 -21.65
C GLN A 198 13.72 11.33 -22.56
N SER A 199 12.67 10.59 -22.20
CA SER A 199 11.42 10.57 -22.97
C SER A 199 10.68 11.92 -22.93
N ALA A 200 10.84 12.67 -21.83
CA ALA A 200 10.28 14.01 -21.71
C ALA A 200 11.03 15.04 -22.57
N ASP A 201 12.33 14.84 -22.79
CA ASP A 201 13.17 15.73 -23.61
C ASP A 201 12.99 15.52 -25.12
N LYS A 202 12.69 14.28 -25.57
CA LYS A 202 12.56 13.95 -27.00
C LYS A 202 11.22 14.34 -27.63
N GLY A 203 10.37 15.06 -26.90
CA GLY A 203 9.10 15.60 -27.38
C GLY A 203 9.24 16.71 -28.44
N GLY A 204 9.60 16.33 -29.66
CA GLY A 204 9.33 17.09 -30.89
C GLY A 204 10.39 18.10 -31.33
N GLU A 205 11.32 17.66 -32.19
CA GLU A 205 12.11 18.56 -33.06
C GLU A 205 11.24 19.29 -34.14
N GLY A 206 9.91 19.22 -34.06
CA GLY A 206 8.98 19.71 -35.09
C GLY A 206 8.23 21.02 -34.77
N GLU A 207 8.02 21.37 -33.51
CA GLU A 207 7.31 22.61 -33.12
C GLU A 207 7.73 22.95 -31.69
N SER A 208 8.14 24.19 -31.43
CA SER A 208 8.69 24.62 -30.14
C SER A 208 7.63 24.71 -29.03
N ASN A 209 6.99 23.61 -28.69
CA ASN A 209 6.13 23.52 -27.51
C ASN A 209 7.00 23.18 -26.30
N THR A 210 7.38 24.21 -25.56
CA THR A 210 8.08 24.17 -24.26
C THR A 210 7.30 23.45 -23.14
N GLN A 211 6.25 22.69 -23.45
CA GLN A 211 5.38 22.04 -22.48
C GLN A 211 5.80 20.61 -22.08
N GLY A 212 6.67 19.92 -22.85
CA GLY A 212 7.05 18.52 -22.59
C GLY A 212 7.92 18.33 -21.34
N VAL A 213 8.96 19.14 -21.18
CA VAL A 213 9.91 19.06 -20.04
C VAL A 213 9.23 19.30 -18.69
N SER A 214 8.12 20.06 -18.67
CA SER A 214 7.36 20.34 -17.44
C SER A 214 6.73 19.07 -16.84
N GLN A 215 6.34 18.08 -17.64
CA GLN A 215 5.52 16.96 -17.15
C GLN A 215 6.29 15.95 -16.30
N ALA A 216 7.50 15.55 -16.73
CA ALA A 216 8.32 14.63 -15.93
C ALA A 216 8.79 15.30 -14.63
N ASP A 217 9.18 16.58 -14.71
CA ASP A 217 9.57 17.36 -13.55
C ASP A 217 8.45 17.50 -12.53
N GLU A 218 7.23 17.82 -12.98
CA GLU A 218 6.03 17.87 -12.15
C GLU A 218 5.71 16.50 -11.52
N THR A 219 5.87 15.42 -12.28
CA THR A 219 5.64 14.05 -11.79
C THR A 219 6.62 13.68 -10.68
N PHE A 220 7.93 13.94 -10.88
CA PHE A 220 8.94 13.69 -9.86
C PHE A 220 8.74 14.57 -8.61
N GLN A 221 8.39 15.84 -8.80
CA GLN A 221 8.07 16.74 -7.69
C GLN A 221 6.84 16.27 -6.91
N MET A 222 5.80 15.80 -7.61
CA MET A 222 4.60 15.22 -7.01
C MET A 222 4.93 13.96 -6.21
N LEU A 223 5.77 13.07 -6.74
CA LEU A 223 6.22 11.86 -6.05
C LEU A 223 7.00 12.18 -4.77
N ASN A 224 7.99 13.08 -4.84
CA ASN A 224 8.76 13.51 -3.68
C ASN A 224 7.87 14.20 -2.63
N SER A 225 6.97 15.11 -3.05
CA SER A 225 6.01 15.78 -2.17
C SER A 225 5.06 14.80 -1.49
N THR A 226 4.61 13.77 -2.22
CA THR A 226 3.75 12.71 -1.69
C THR A 226 4.50 11.88 -0.65
N ARG A 227 5.73 11.46 -0.96
CA ARG A 227 6.60 10.75 0.00
C ARG A 227 6.81 11.59 1.27
N ASP A 228 7.14 12.86 1.14
CA ASP A 228 7.39 13.74 2.28
C ASP A 228 6.15 13.92 3.15
N ARG A 229 4.95 14.04 2.54
CA ARG A 229 3.67 14.04 3.27
C ARG A 229 3.42 12.74 4.01
N ILE A 230 3.74 11.59 3.40
CA ILE A 230 3.61 10.29 4.07
C ILE A 230 4.59 10.20 5.24
N ASN A 231 5.85 10.59 5.05
CA ASN A 231 6.88 10.60 6.10
C ASN A 231 6.51 11.55 7.26
N GLN A 232 5.97 12.73 6.97
CA GLN A 232 5.41 13.63 7.98
C GLN A 232 4.21 13.00 8.70
N GLY A 233 3.31 12.34 7.96
CA GLY A 233 2.20 11.57 8.52
C GLY A 233 2.66 10.47 9.47
N ILE A 234 3.76 9.78 9.17
CA ILE A 234 4.37 8.77 10.02
C ILE A 234 4.88 9.37 11.34
N VAL A 235 5.54 10.52 11.29
CA VAL A 235 6.01 11.24 12.48
C VAL A 235 4.81 11.70 13.31
N ALA A 236 3.80 12.30 12.67
CA ALA A 236 2.57 12.72 13.31
C ALA A 236 1.84 11.55 14.00
N LEU A 237 1.83 10.36 13.38
CA LEU A 237 1.23 9.15 13.94
C LEU A 237 1.95 8.68 15.21
N LYS A 238 3.28 8.75 15.25
CA LYS A 238 4.07 8.45 16.46
C LYS A 238 3.72 9.43 17.58
N THR A 239 3.66 10.73 17.27
CA THR A 239 3.27 11.77 18.23
C THR A 239 1.84 11.55 18.73
N LEU A 240 0.91 11.22 17.84
CA LEU A 240 -0.48 10.92 18.18
C LEU A 240 -0.60 9.73 19.14
N THR A 241 0.24 8.69 18.96
CA THR A 241 0.29 7.53 19.85
C THR A 241 0.73 7.94 21.26
N ILE A 242 1.71 8.83 21.38
CA ILE A 242 2.16 9.38 22.68
C ILE A 242 1.04 10.19 23.33
N ILE A 243 0.35 11.05 22.55
CA ILE A 243 -0.79 11.83 23.04
C ILE A 243 -1.91 10.90 23.54
N LEU A 244 -2.23 9.83 22.81
CA LEU A 244 -3.24 8.85 23.23
C LEU A 244 -2.86 8.19 24.55
N LEU A 245 -1.59 7.82 24.74
CA LEU A 245 -1.11 7.27 25.99
C LEU A 245 -1.25 8.26 27.15
N LEU A 246 -0.91 9.54 26.93
CA LEU A 246 -1.10 10.59 27.93
C LEU A 246 -2.58 10.84 28.27
N VAL A 247 -3.46 10.84 27.27
CA VAL A 247 -4.91 10.97 27.47
C VAL A 247 -5.45 9.75 28.25
N TRP A 248 -4.99 8.55 27.94
CA TRP A 248 -5.34 7.34 28.68
C TRP A 248 -4.91 7.42 30.14
N LEU A 249 -3.67 7.85 30.40
CA LEU A 249 -3.16 8.09 31.76
C LEU A 249 -3.97 9.17 32.48
N LEU A 250 -4.41 10.22 31.80
CA LEU A 250 -5.27 11.26 32.39
C LEU A 250 -6.65 10.71 32.77
N ILE A 251 -7.28 9.90 31.91
CA ILE A 251 -8.54 9.20 32.21
C ILE A 251 -8.34 8.31 33.45
N ALA A 252 -7.24 7.58 33.50
CA ALA A 252 -6.87 6.73 34.62
C ALA A 252 -6.65 7.54 35.92
N ALA A 253 -5.95 8.67 35.86
CA ALA A 253 -5.72 9.55 37.01
C ALA A 253 -7.01 10.23 37.52
N LEU A 254 -7.94 10.58 36.62
CA LEU A 254 -9.24 11.16 36.98
C LEU A 254 -10.16 10.13 37.67
N SER A 255 -9.87 8.84 37.54
CA SER A 255 -10.65 7.73 38.10
C SER A 255 -10.27 7.34 39.54
N THR A 256 -9.37 8.09 40.19
CA THR A 256 -8.70 7.80 41.48
C THR A 256 -9.60 7.68 42.74
N GLY A 257 -10.92 7.56 42.60
CA GLY A 257 -11.82 7.39 43.75
C GLY A 257 -11.92 5.95 44.31
N SER A 258 -11.58 4.93 43.52
CA SER A 258 -11.52 3.53 43.96
C SER A 258 -10.84 2.66 42.89
N ALA A 259 -10.22 1.55 43.28
CA ALA A 259 -9.65 0.58 42.33
C ALA A 259 -10.72 0.05 41.35
N ARG A 260 -11.95 -0.20 41.83
CA ARG A 260 -13.09 -0.56 40.97
C ARG A 260 -13.36 0.48 39.89
N ALA A 261 -13.40 1.75 40.27
CA ALA A 261 -13.60 2.83 39.30
C ALA A 261 -12.43 2.86 38.30
N PHE A 262 -11.19 2.73 38.75
CA PHE A 262 -10.03 2.69 37.87
C PHE A 262 -10.14 1.64 36.76
N PHE A 263 -10.41 0.38 37.11
CA PHE A 263 -10.55 -0.69 36.13
C PHE A 263 -11.77 -0.50 35.22
N ALA A 264 -12.89 -0.01 35.75
CA ALA A 264 -14.07 0.26 34.93
C ALA A 264 -13.82 1.41 33.92
N TRP A 265 -13.25 2.53 34.37
CA TRP A 265 -13.02 3.71 33.52
C TRP A 265 -11.88 3.54 32.52
N THR A 266 -10.92 2.64 32.77
CA THR A 266 -9.87 2.26 31.80
C THR A 266 -10.33 1.15 30.86
N GLY A 267 -11.17 0.22 31.33
CA GLY A 267 -11.68 -0.89 30.53
C GLY A 267 -12.70 -0.47 29.47
N VAL A 268 -13.63 0.43 29.80
CA VAL A 268 -14.65 0.95 28.86
C VAL A 268 -14.06 1.52 27.56
N PRO A 269 -13.12 2.49 27.57
CA PRO A 269 -12.57 3.03 26.33
C PRO A 269 -11.84 1.99 25.49
N LEU A 270 -11.10 1.06 26.11
CA LEU A 270 -10.40 -0.01 25.39
C LEU A 270 -11.38 -1.00 24.75
N LEU A 271 -12.45 -1.36 25.47
CA LEU A 271 -13.51 -2.21 24.94
C LEU A 271 -14.25 -1.54 23.78
N LEU A 272 -14.63 -0.27 23.95
CA LEU A 272 -15.29 0.52 22.90
C LEU A 272 -14.40 0.62 21.66
N ALA A 273 -13.13 1.01 21.83
CA ALA A 273 -12.16 1.07 20.74
C ALA A 273 -12.03 -0.28 20.01
N GLY A 274 -11.91 -1.38 20.76
CA GLY A 274 -11.83 -2.73 20.21
C GLY A 274 -13.06 -3.11 19.39
N ILE A 275 -14.27 -2.89 19.91
CA ILE A 275 -15.53 -3.14 19.19
C ILE A 275 -15.62 -2.29 17.93
N THR A 276 -15.29 -1.00 18.02
CA THR A 276 -15.31 -0.09 16.88
C THR A 276 -14.22 -0.36 15.84
N LEU A 277 -13.18 -1.12 16.17
CA LEU A 277 -12.22 -1.63 15.18
C LEU A 277 -12.77 -2.88 14.48
N ILE A 278 -13.36 -3.81 15.24
CA ILE A 278 -13.85 -5.08 14.72
C ILE A 278 -15.05 -4.87 13.78
N VAL A 279 -16.08 -4.12 14.21
CA VAL A 279 -17.34 -4.01 13.46
C VAL A 279 -17.12 -3.44 12.05
N PRO A 280 -16.50 -2.25 11.86
CA PRO A 280 -16.29 -1.71 10.53
C PRO A 280 -15.34 -2.54 9.69
N SER A 281 -14.35 -3.23 10.30
CA SER A 281 -13.43 -4.07 9.53
C SER A 281 -14.12 -5.21 8.77
N VAL A 282 -15.27 -5.69 9.24
CA VAL A 282 -16.04 -6.73 8.57
C VAL A 282 -16.87 -6.16 7.42
N PHE A 283 -17.46 -4.97 7.61
CA PHE A 283 -18.35 -4.36 6.62
C PHE A 283 -17.61 -3.56 5.53
N LEU A 284 -16.50 -2.90 5.88
CA LEU A 284 -15.78 -2.02 4.96
C LEU A 284 -14.96 -2.77 3.91
N ILE A 285 -14.55 -4.02 4.15
CA ILE A 285 -13.83 -4.81 3.12
C ILE A 285 -14.66 -4.92 1.84
N GLN A 286 -15.96 -5.19 1.98
CA GLN A 286 -16.87 -5.34 0.84
C GLN A 286 -17.02 -4.00 0.08
N ASP A 287 -17.30 -2.89 0.77
CA ASP A 287 -17.47 -1.59 0.12
C ASP A 287 -16.17 -1.11 -0.54
N VAL A 288 -15.03 -1.24 0.16
CA VAL A 288 -13.73 -0.80 -0.35
C VAL A 288 -13.32 -1.58 -1.60
N SER A 289 -13.49 -2.91 -1.62
CA SER A 289 -13.17 -3.73 -2.80
C SER A 289 -13.92 -3.26 -4.05
N THR A 290 -15.25 -3.04 -3.94
CA THR A 290 -16.07 -2.58 -5.06
C THR A 290 -15.68 -1.18 -5.57
N ARG A 291 -15.22 -0.29 -4.68
CA ARG A 291 -14.78 1.06 -5.07
C ARG A 291 -13.41 1.06 -5.73
N LEU A 292 -12.54 0.13 -5.35
CA LEU A 292 -11.24 0.00 -6.01
C LEU A 292 -11.36 -0.53 -7.41
N ASP A 293 -12.25 -1.50 -7.62
CA ASP A 293 -12.56 -1.96 -8.98
C ASP A 293 -12.99 -0.76 -9.85
N ALA A 294 -13.87 0.11 -9.35
CA ALA A 294 -14.29 1.31 -10.07
C ALA A 294 -13.14 2.29 -10.37
N LEU A 295 -12.13 2.41 -9.49
CA LEU A 295 -10.95 3.26 -9.71
C LEU A 295 -10.02 2.70 -10.79
N PHE A 296 -9.85 1.38 -10.86
CA PHE A 296 -8.96 0.74 -11.84
C PHE A 296 -9.62 0.51 -13.21
N ILE A 297 -10.96 0.36 -13.26
CA ILE A 297 -11.70 0.18 -14.51
C ILE A 297 -11.54 1.40 -15.45
N GLY A 298 -11.36 2.60 -14.90
CA GLY A 298 -11.23 3.84 -15.67
C GLY A 298 -9.89 4.03 -16.41
N GLY A 299 -8.89 3.18 -16.17
CA GLY A 299 -7.59 3.27 -16.85
C GLY A 299 -7.54 2.49 -18.17
N GLU A 300 -6.65 2.90 -19.08
CA GLU A 300 -6.31 2.20 -20.33
C GLU A 300 -5.38 0.98 -20.11
N LEU A 301 -5.52 0.31 -18.96
CA LEU A 301 -4.76 -0.91 -18.68
C LEU A 301 -5.35 -2.09 -19.47
N PRO A 302 -4.50 -3.02 -19.96
CA PRO A 302 -4.98 -4.29 -20.49
C PRO A 302 -5.87 -5.01 -19.46
N GLU A 303 -6.91 -5.70 -19.93
CA GLU A 303 -7.92 -6.31 -19.04
C GLU A 303 -7.30 -7.28 -18.02
N ALA A 304 -6.28 -8.04 -18.44
CA ALA A 304 -5.55 -8.92 -17.55
C ALA A 304 -4.75 -8.18 -16.47
N ALA A 305 -4.18 -7.01 -16.79
CA ALA A 305 -3.53 -6.17 -15.80
C ALA A 305 -4.54 -5.59 -14.80
N LYS A 306 -5.75 -5.23 -15.25
CA LYS A 306 -6.84 -4.78 -14.35
C LYS A 306 -7.23 -5.87 -13.35
N VAL A 307 -7.46 -7.10 -13.83
CA VAL A 307 -7.80 -8.24 -12.96
C VAL A 307 -6.68 -8.49 -11.95
N LEU A 308 -5.43 -8.41 -12.38
CA LEU A 308 -4.27 -8.62 -11.52
C LEU A 308 -4.13 -7.53 -10.44
N VAL A 309 -4.23 -6.26 -10.84
CA VAL A 309 -4.13 -5.11 -9.93
C VAL A 309 -5.29 -5.12 -8.93
N SER A 310 -6.52 -5.41 -9.37
CA SER A 310 -7.68 -5.58 -8.50
C SER A 310 -7.44 -6.69 -7.47
N LYS A 311 -6.94 -7.86 -7.91
CA LYS A 311 -6.63 -8.97 -7.02
C LYS A 311 -5.59 -8.58 -5.95
N ILE A 312 -4.44 -8.04 -6.36
CA ILE A 312 -3.39 -7.61 -5.43
C ILE A 312 -3.91 -6.54 -4.46
N ALA A 313 -4.66 -5.55 -4.97
CA ALA A 313 -5.25 -4.51 -4.13
C ALA A 313 -6.22 -5.10 -3.09
N ASN A 314 -7.08 -6.03 -3.51
CA ASN A 314 -8.03 -6.68 -2.62
C ASN A 314 -7.34 -7.55 -1.56
N ASP A 315 -6.26 -8.26 -1.92
CA ASP A 315 -5.47 -9.08 -0.99
C ASP A 315 -4.78 -8.19 0.05
N ILE A 316 -4.11 -7.11 -0.38
CA ILE A 316 -3.50 -6.10 0.51
C ILE A 316 -4.53 -5.52 1.47
N ILE A 317 -5.73 -5.19 0.98
CA ILE A 317 -6.78 -4.58 1.81
C ILE A 317 -7.33 -5.58 2.81
N THR A 318 -7.53 -6.81 2.40
CA THR A 318 -7.93 -7.91 3.29
C THR A 318 -6.89 -8.09 4.39
N LEU A 319 -5.59 -8.02 4.08
CA LEU A 319 -4.52 -8.05 5.07
C LEU A 319 -4.58 -6.85 6.03
N ILE A 320 -4.81 -5.64 5.52
CA ILE A 320 -4.95 -4.43 6.36
C ILE A 320 -6.11 -4.60 7.34
N PHE A 321 -7.29 -4.96 6.86
CA PHE A 321 -8.46 -5.14 7.71
C PHE A 321 -8.31 -6.32 8.67
N SER A 322 -7.65 -7.41 8.26
CA SER A 322 -7.36 -8.54 9.16
C SER A 322 -6.42 -8.14 10.29
N SER A 323 -5.40 -7.32 10.00
CA SER A 323 -4.48 -6.76 11.02
C SER A 323 -5.21 -5.81 11.97
N VAL A 324 -6.07 -4.93 11.44
CA VAL A 324 -6.93 -4.02 12.23
C VAL A 324 -7.87 -4.81 13.14
N ARG A 325 -8.53 -5.84 12.61
CA ARG A 325 -9.42 -6.73 13.36
C ARG A 325 -8.69 -7.44 14.48
N THR A 326 -7.51 -7.98 14.21
CA THR A 326 -6.69 -8.70 15.22
C THR A 326 -6.30 -7.77 16.38
N LYS A 327 -5.84 -6.54 16.07
CA LYS A 327 -5.54 -5.52 17.09
C LYS A 327 -6.80 -5.09 17.85
N GLY A 328 -7.94 -4.99 17.15
CA GLY A 328 -9.24 -4.73 17.76
C GLY A 328 -9.68 -5.80 18.76
N ILE A 329 -9.50 -7.09 18.42
CA ILE A 329 -9.76 -8.22 19.32
C ILE A 329 -8.85 -8.15 20.55
N MET A 330 -7.56 -7.87 20.38
CA MET A 330 -6.62 -7.73 21.50
C MET A 330 -7.03 -6.57 22.44
N LEU A 331 -7.29 -5.38 21.90
CA LEU A 331 -7.74 -4.21 22.65
C LEU A 331 -9.06 -4.46 23.38
N GLY A 332 -10.03 -5.05 22.67
CA GLY A 332 -11.34 -5.41 23.21
C GLY A 332 -11.22 -6.41 24.35
N SER A 333 -10.36 -7.42 24.22
CA SER A 333 -10.12 -8.44 25.25
C SER A 333 -9.48 -7.84 26.51
N ILE A 334 -8.51 -6.94 26.35
CA ILE A 334 -7.89 -6.21 27.48
C ILE A 334 -8.94 -5.35 28.19
N GLY A 335 -9.76 -4.60 27.42
CA GLY A 335 -10.83 -3.79 27.96
C GLY A 335 -11.88 -4.60 28.72
N PHE A 336 -12.30 -5.73 28.15
CA PHE A 336 -13.22 -6.68 28.77
C PHE A 336 -12.65 -7.26 30.07
N PHE A 337 -11.37 -7.64 30.07
CA PHE A 337 -10.70 -8.14 31.26
C PHE A 337 -10.70 -7.10 32.39
N PHE A 338 -10.36 -5.83 32.11
CA PHE A 338 -10.44 -4.77 33.10
C PHE A 338 -11.87 -4.57 33.63
N LEU A 339 -12.88 -4.64 32.77
CA LEU A 339 -14.27 -4.56 33.22
C LEU A 339 -14.64 -5.74 34.12
N MET A 340 -14.23 -6.96 33.78
CA MET A 340 -14.45 -8.14 34.62
C MET A 340 -13.79 -7.98 35.99
N VAL A 341 -12.51 -7.58 36.04
CA VAL A 341 -11.82 -7.32 37.32
C VAL A 341 -12.55 -6.27 38.14
N SER A 342 -13.11 -5.23 37.51
CA SER A 342 -13.90 -4.20 38.20
C SER A 342 -15.16 -4.74 38.88
N LEU A 343 -15.75 -5.83 38.37
CA LEU A 343 -16.94 -6.46 38.97
C LEU A 343 -16.60 -7.23 40.26
N PHE A 344 -15.40 -7.79 40.35
CA PHE A 344 -14.95 -8.54 41.53
C PHE A 344 -14.46 -7.66 42.69
N ILE A 345 -14.13 -6.39 42.43
CA ILE A 345 -13.68 -5.47 43.48
C ILE A 345 -14.92 -4.93 44.22
N PRO A 346 -15.04 -5.12 45.55
CA PRO A 346 -16.18 -4.61 46.31
C PRO A 346 -16.25 -3.08 46.22
N PRO A 347 -17.46 -2.48 46.15
CA PRO A 347 -17.59 -1.04 46.15
C PRO A 347 -16.99 -0.46 47.45
N PRO A 348 -16.35 0.72 47.39
CA PRO A 348 -15.83 1.35 48.60
C PRO A 348 -16.98 1.46 49.60
N LYS A 349 -16.80 0.92 50.81
CA LYS A 349 -17.76 1.09 51.91
C LYS A 349 -17.93 2.59 52.06
N GLN A 350 -19.10 3.12 51.70
CA GLN A 350 -19.43 4.50 52.01
C GLN A 350 -19.26 4.56 53.52
N SER A 351 -18.19 5.20 54.00
CA SER A 351 -18.08 5.49 55.41
C SER A 351 -19.35 6.24 55.68
N LYS A 352 -20.31 5.64 56.39
CA LYS A 352 -21.49 6.33 56.88
C LYS A 352 -20.88 7.53 57.54
N LYS A 353 -20.93 8.68 56.86
CA LYS A 353 -20.51 9.95 57.39
C LYS A 353 -21.54 10.06 58.49
N LYS A 354 -21.16 9.59 59.69
CA LYS A 354 -22.01 9.65 60.86
C LYS A 354 -22.42 11.09 60.80
N ASP A 355 -23.71 11.31 60.59
CA ASP A 355 -24.33 12.57 60.86
C ASP A 355 -24.08 12.74 62.36
N ALA A 356 -22.88 13.19 62.72
CA ALA A 356 -22.72 14.27 63.65
C ALA A 356 -23.55 15.38 63.01
N VAL A 357 -24.87 15.27 63.17
CA VAL A 357 -25.72 16.37 63.55
C VAL A 357 -24.79 17.16 64.45
N PRO A 358 -24.27 18.33 64.01
CA PRO A 358 -23.70 19.23 64.99
C PRO A 358 -24.81 19.32 66.00
N GLN A 359 -24.57 18.83 67.23
CA GLN A 359 -25.38 19.27 68.33
C GLN A 359 -25.19 20.78 68.25
N ILE A 360 -26.16 21.45 67.61
CA ILE A 360 -26.43 22.84 67.82
C ILE A 360 -26.73 22.81 69.30
N GLN A 361 -25.65 23.01 70.05
CA GLN A 361 -25.66 23.48 71.40
C GLN A 361 -26.70 24.59 71.34
N LYS A 362 -27.89 24.31 71.87
CA LYS A 362 -28.87 25.31 72.23
C LYS A 362 -28.16 26.20 73.25
N ILE A 363 -27.24 27.04 72.79
CA ILE A 363 -26.81 28.21 73.50
C ILE A 363 -28.06 29.06 73.47
N SER A 364 -28.66 29.14 74.65
CA SER A 364 -29.75 30.00 75.05
C SER A 364 -29.58 31.40 74.47
N LEU A 365 -30.12 31.61 73.27
CA LEU A 365 -30.44 32.96 72.77
C LEU A 365 -31.69 33.54 73.48
N HIS A 366 -32.10 32.95 74.61
CA HIS A 366 -33.14 33.47 75.50
C HIS A 366 -32.57 34.22 76.71
N GLU A 367 -31.24 34.27 76.90
CA GLU A 367 -30.64 34.93 78.08
C GLU A 367 -30.04 36.32 77.78
N LYS A 368 -29.95 36.74 76.50
CA LYS A 368 -29.37 38.04 76.11
C LYS A 368 -30.35 39.08 75.58
N LEU A 369 -31.63 38.78 75.46
CA LEU A 369 -32.65 39.75 75.09
C LEU A 369 -33.64 39.87 76.25
N GLY A 370 -33.30 40.71 77.22
CA GLY A 370 -34.24 41.20 78.22
C GLY A 370 -35.33 42.03 77.55
N ILE A 371 -36.26 41.36 76.89
CA ILE A 371 -37.47 41.97 76.33
C ILE A 371 -38.61 41.48 77.20
N THR A 372 -38.94 42.32 78.17
CA THR A 372 -40.17 42.30 78.95
C THR A 372 -41.38 42.23 78.04
N ASP A 373 -42.20 41.22 78.28
CA ASP A 373 -43.57 41.14 77.82
C ASP A 373 -44.32 42.44 78.14
N ASN A 374 -44.88 43.07 77.11
CA ASN A 374 -46.01 43.96 77.28
C ASN A 374 -46.95 43.82 76.08
N LEU A 375 -48.11 43.20 76.38
CA LEU A 375 -49.45 43.60 75.96
C LEU A 375 -49.59 44.16 74.54
N SER A 376 -50.40 43.50 73.70
CA SER A 376 -51.69 44.07 73.28
C SER A 376 -52.37 43.22 72.20
N LYS A 377 -53.55 42.71 72.56
CA LYS A 377 -54.78 42.60 71.77
C LYS A 377 -54.73 42.09 70.31
N ARG A 378 -55.36 40.91 70.13
CA ARG A 378 -56.43 40.56 69.16
C ARG A 378 -57.03 41.74 68.37
N PRO A 379 -57.45 41.56 67.10
CA PRO A 379 -58.69 40.82 66.85
C PRO A 379 -58.78 39.93 65.59
N ASP A 380 -59.51 38.83 65.78
CA ASP A 380 -60.56 38.18 64.96
C ASP A 380 -60.66 38.33 63.41
N LYS A 381 -60.74 37.14 62.78
CA LYS A 381 -61.64 36.70 61.67
C LYS A 381 -61.44 37.27 60.25
N PRO A 382 -62.09 36.72 59.18
CA PRO A 382 -62.75 35.41 58.96
C PRO A 382 -62.29 34.71 57.62
N GLU A 383 -62.46 33.39 57.45
CA GLU A 383 -63.42 32.72 56.50
C GLU A 383 -63.13 32.97 55.00
N LYS A 384 -62.82 31.99 54.15
CA LYS A 384 -63.76 31.14 53.38
C LYS A 384 -62.97 30.15 52.48
N THR A 385 -63.33 28.86 52.44
CA THR A 385 -64.01 28.14 51.31
C THR A 385 -63.34 28.37 49.94
N THR A 386 -62.98 27.37 49.14
CA THR A 386 -63.67 26.09 48.82
C THR A 386 -62.67 25.15 48.16
#